data_AF-A0A544Y1V2-F1
#
_entry.id   AF-A0A544Y1V2-F1
#
_cell.length_a   1.000
_cell.length_b   1.000
_cell.length_c   1.000
_cell.angle_alpha   90.00
_cell.angle_beta   90.00
_cell.angle_gamma   90.00
#
_symmetry.space_group_name_H-M   'P 1'
#
loop_
_entity.id
_entity.type
_entity.pdbx_description
1 polymer ?
#
loop_
_entity_poly.entity_id
_entity_poly.type
_entity_poly.pdbx_seq_one_letter_code
_entity_poly.pdbx_strand_id
1 'polypeptide(L)'
;MTAHKRRWPKVDQNSGIEDAALLILEWLAEQGINAMIRVDAERLAEGLPPWTFAVSGGPLSQGIRTDGVSAGQCLSFALAYLRDAGVEVPF
;
A
#
# COMPACT_ATOMS: atom_id res chain seq x y z
N MET A 1 29.89 -24.10 11.71
CA MET A 1 29.13 -22.84 11.68
C MET A 1 28.74 -22.53 10.24
N THR A 2 27.58 -22.99 9.80
CA THR A 2 27.09 -22.80 8.41
C THR A 2 25.98 -21.76 8.41
N ALA A 3 26.25 -20.63 7.73
CA ALA A 3 25.36 -19.49 7.65
C ALA A 3 24.06 -19.85 6.89
N HIS A 4 22.92 -19.52 7.49
CA HIS A 4 21.60 -19.65 6.89
C HIS A 4 21.49 -18.73 5.66
N LYS A 5 21.52 -19.31 4.46
CA LYS A 5 21.04 -18.64 3.24
C LYS A 5 19.53 -18.47 3.37
N ARG A 6 19.09 -17.26 3.74
CA ARG A 6 17.69 -16.86 3.62
C ARG A 6 17.32 -16.94 2.14
N ARG A 7 16.62 -18.01 1.77
CA ARG A 7 16.06 -18.22 0.44
C ARG A 7 14.78 -17.41 0.38
N TRP A 8 14.87 -16.19 -0.14
CA TRP A 8 13.68 -15.38 -0.40
C TRP A 8 12.87 -16.08 -1.50
N PRO A 9 11.59 -16.43 -1.26
CA PRO A 9 10.72 -16.89 -2.32
C PRO A 9 10.56 -15.75 -3.33
N LYS A 10 10.69 -16.05 -4.62
CA LYS A 10 10.19 -15.15 -5.66
C LYS A 10 8.68 -15.13 -5.51
N VAL A 11 8.18 -14.09 -4.85
CA VAL A 11 6.75 -13.79 -4.73
C VAL A 11 6.20 -13.72 -6.15
N ASP A 12 5.21 -14.58 -6.43
CA ASP A 12 4.36 -14.41 -7.59
C ASP A 12 3.74 -13.01 -7.50
N GLN A 13 4.02 -12.18 -8.50
CA GLN A 13 3.77 -10.74 -8.45
C GLN A 13 2.28 -10.40 -8.34
N ASN A 14 1.38 -11.36 -8.55
CA ASN A 14 -0.06 -11.16 -8.37
C ASN A 14 -0.62 -11.84 -7.11
N SER A 15 -0.23 -13.08 -6.79
CA SER A 15 -0.82 -13.79 -5.63
C SER A 15 -0.44 -13.19 -4.27
N GLY A 16 0.66 -12.44 -4.16
CA GLY A 16 1.09 -11.84 -2.88
C GLY A 16 0.53 -10.44 -2.59
N ILE A 17 0.06 -9.73 -3.61
CA ILE A 17 -0.35 -8.32 -3.45
C ILE A 17 -1.71 -8.21 -2.78
N GLU A 18 -2.64 -9.12 -3.08
CA GLU A 18 -3.98 -9.12 -2.48
C GLU A 18 -3.90 -9.36 -0.96
N ASP A 19 -3.17 -10.40 -0.54
CA ASP A 19 -2.94 -10.70 0.88
C ASP A 19 -2.15 -9.58 1.58
N ALA A 20 -1.11 -9.04 0.93
CA ALA A 20 -0.32 -7.95 1.51
C ALA A 20 -1.14 -6.66 1.67
N ALA A 21 -1.99 -6.32 0.69
CA ALA A 21 -2.82 -5.11 0.76
C ALA A 21 -3.82 -5.18 1.92
N LEU A 22 -4.47 -6.33 2.13
CA LEU A 22 -5.41 -6.51 3.23
C LEU A 22 -4.68 -6.43 4.59
N LEU A 23 -3.55 -7.12 4.74
CA LEU A 23 -2.75 -7.07 5.97
C LEU A 23 -2.27 -5.65 6.29
N ILE A 24 -1.90 -4.87 5.26
CA ILE A 24 -1.54 -3.45 5.44
C ILE A 24 -2.73 -2.62 5.91
N LEU A 25 -3.92 -2.81 5.32
CA LEU A 25 -5.12 -2.08 5.72
C LEU A 25 -5.53 -2.39 7.16
N GLU A 26 -5.49 -3.67 7.55
CA GLU A 26 -5.74 -4.12 8.92
C GLU A 26 -4.77 -3.48 9.91
N TRP A 27 -3.46 -3.55 9.61
CA TRP A 27 -2.44 -2.95 10.46
C TRP A 27 -2.60 -1.43 10.59
N LEU A 28 -2.90 -0.72 9.49
CA LEU A 28 -3.15 0.73 9.52
C LEU A 28 -4.33 1.08 10.43
N ALA A 29 -5.42 0.30 10.37
CA ALA A 29 -6.57 0.48 11.24
C ALA A 29 -6.21 0.27 12.72
N GLU A 30 -5.37 -0.72 13.04
CA GLU A 30 -4.85 -0.94 14.41
C GLU A 30 -4.01 0.24 14.91
N GLN A 31 -3.34 0.98 14.02
CA GLN A 31 -2.61 2.20 14.35
C GLN A 31 -3.52 3.46 14.45
N GLY A 32 -4.83 3.31 14.27
CA GLY A 32 -5.77 4.43 14.24
C GLY A 32 -5.68 5.28 12.96
N ILE A 33 -5.11 4.72 11.89
CA ILE A 33 -5.02 5.35 10.57
C ILE A 33 -6.19 4.85 9.72
N ASN A 34 -7.00 5.79 9.21
CA ASN A 34 -8.02 5.48 8.21
C ASN A 34 -7.32 5.16 6.89
N ALA A 35 -7.74 4.10 6.22
CA ALA A 35 -7.18 3.70 4.92
C ALA A 35 -8.27 3.25 3.95
N MET A 36 -8.10 3.62 2.67
CA MET A 36 -8.99 3.22 1.59
C MET A 36 -8.17 2.94 0.33
N ILE A 37 -8.43 1.79 -0.29
CA ILE A 37 -8.08 1.53 -1.68
C ILE A 37 -9.36 1.52 -2.51
N ARG A 38 -9.36 2.21 -3.65
CA ARG A 38 -10.48 2.24 -4.58
C ARG A 38 -10.02 2.16 -6.03
N VAL A 39 -10.91 1.67 -6.89
CA VAL A 39 -10.78 1.72 -8.34
C VAL A 39 -11.89 2.59 -8.93
N ASP A 40 -11.53 3.46 -9.86
CA ASP A 40 -12.41 4.43 -10.51
C ASP A 40 -12.51 4.09 -12.01
N ALA A 41 -13.67 3.59 -12.42
CA ALA A 41 -13.90 3.13 -13.80
C ALA A 41 -14.03 4.28 -14.80
N GLU A 42 -14.45 5.47 -14.36
CA GLU A 42 -14.56 6.66 -15.21
C GLU A 42 -13.15 7.14 -15.58
N ARG A 43 -12.25 7.18 -14.60
CA ARG A 43 -10.82 7.46 -14.85
C ARG A 43 -10.18 6.46 -15.79
N LEU A 44 -10.54 5.17 -15.67
CA LEU A 44 -10.06 4.15 -16.59
C LEU A 44 -10.53 4.42 -18.02
N ALA A 45 -11.81 4.78 -18.20
CA ALA A 45 -12.37 5.10 -19.51
C ALA A 45 -11.71 6.33 -20.15
N GLU A 46 -11.22 7.27 -19.34
CA GLU A 46 -10.47 8.46 -19.76
C GLU A 46 -8.95 8.20 -19.97
N GLY A 47 -8.47 6.99 -19.76
CA GLY A 47 -7.05 6.65 -19.86
C GLY A 47 -6.18 7.22 -18.72
N LEU A 48 -6.79 7.60 -17.60
CA LEU A 48 -6.14 8.10 -16.40
C LEU A 48 -5.82 6.95 -15.43
N PRO A 49 -4.85 7.10 -14.50
CA PRO A 49 -4.60 6.12 -13.44
C PRO A 49 -5.86 5.89 -12.60
N PRO A 50 -6.47 4.68 -12.61
CA PRO A 50 -7.79 4.46 -12.03
C PRO A 50 -7.75 4.04 -10.56
N TRP A 51 -6.59 3.62 -10.05
CA TRP A 51 -6.44 3.19 -8.66
C TRP A 51 -6.06 4.36 -7.79
N THR A 52 -6.68 4.45 -6.62
CA THR A 52 -6.36 5.44 -5.58
C THR A 52 -6.18 4.72 -4.25
N PHE A 53 -5.10 5.05 -3.54
CA PHE A 53 -4.91 4.73 -2.13
C PHE A 53 -4.88 6.02 -1.31
N ALA A 54 -5.73 6.12 -0.30
CA ALA A 54 -5.84 7.28 0.57
C ALA A 54 -5.73 6.88 2.03
N VAL A 55 -4.98 7.65 2.81
CA VAL A 55 -4.89 7.48 4.28
C VAL A 55 -4.99 8.81 5.02
N SER A 56 -5.51 8.77 6.23
CA SER A 56 -5.66 9.95 7.09
C SER A 56 -5.79 9.56 8.56
N GLY A 57 -5.65 10.54 9.46
CA GLY A 57 -5.76 10.30 10.91
C GLY A 57 -4.51 9.65 11.51
N GLY A 58 -4.62 9.20 12.75
CA GLY A 58 -3.49 8.67 13.51
C GLY A 58 -2.33 9.69 13.65
N PRO A 59 -1.06 9.26 13.48
CA PRO A 59 0.11 10.14 13.58
C PRO A 59 0.30 11.08 12.38
N LEU A 60 -0.56 11.02 11.36
CA LEU A 60 -0.42 11.83 10.16
C LEU A 60 -0.89 13.27 10.40
N SER A 61 -0.01 14.24 10.10
CA SER A 61 -0.35 15.67 10.18
C SER A 61 -1.37 16.10 9.13
N GLN A 62 -1.42 15.40 8.00
CA GLN A 62 -2.37 15.60 6.90
C GLN A 62 -2.65 14.28 6.19
N GLY A 63 -3.85 14.14 5.63
CA GLY A 63 -4.19 12.98 4.82
C GLY A 63 -3.39 12.96 3.51
N ILE A 64 -3.02 11.77 3.05
CA ILE A 64 -2.33 11.58 1.77
C ILE A 64 -3.20 10.79 0.81
N ARG A 65 -3.01 11.06 -0.47
CA ARG A 65 -3.63 10.33 -1.57
C ARG A 65 -2.57 10.03 -2.61
N THR A 66 -2.53 8.79 -3.08
CA THR A 66 -1.68 8.35 -4.18
C THR A 66 -2.54 7.69 -5.25
N ASP A 67 -2.27 8.01 -6.51
CA ASP A 67 -2.94 7.41 -7.65
C ASP A 67 -1.95 6.49 -8.41
N GLY A 68 -2.47 5.43 -9.05
CA GLY A 68 -1.65 4.46 -9.76
C GLY A 68 -2.41 3.76 -10.90
N VAL A 69 -1.65 3.22 -11.87
CA VAL A 69 -2.22 2.42 -12.97
C VAL A 69 -2.62 1.02 -12.51
N SER A 70 -2.16 0.59 -11.34
CA SER A 70 -2.52 -0.66 -10.67
C SER A 70 -2.64 -0.48 -9.15
N ALA A 71 -3.32 -1.41 -8.48
CA ALA A 71 -3.41 -1.47 -7.02
C ALA A 71 -2.03 -1.51 -6.35
N GLY A 72 -1.12 -2.35 -6.87
CA GLY A 72 0.23 -2.45 -6.34
C GLY A 72 1.03 -1.16 -6.48
N GLN A 73 0.83 -0.41 -7.57
CA GLN A 73 1.56 0.86 -7.76
C GLN A 73 1.09 1.94 -6.79
N CYS A 74 -0.22 2.16 -6.62
CA CYS A 74 -0.70 3.15 -5.66
C CYS A 74 -0.34 2.76 -4.22
N LEU A 75 -0.46 1.47 -3.87
CA LEU A 75 -0.04 0.97 -2.56
C LEU A 75 1.46 1.22 -2.31
N SER A 76 2.32 0.91 -3.29
CA SER A 76 3.77 1.15 -3.17
C SER A 76 4.10 2.62 -2.91
N PHE A 77 3.43 3.54 -3.62
CA PHE A 77 3.60 4.97 -3.39
C PHE A 77 3.12 5.40 -2.00
N ALA A 78 1.94 4.93 -1.57
CA ALA A 78 1.43 5.24 -0.25
C ALA A 78 2.35 4.76 0.87
N LEU A 79 2.89 3.54 0.75
CA LEU A 79 3.84 2.98 1.71
C LEU A 79 5.14 3.77 1.77
N ALA A 80 5.63 4.29 0.64
CA ALA A 80 6.79 5.16 0.63
C ALA A 80 6.52 6.46 1.42
N TYR A 81 5.39 7.12 1.17
CA TYR A 81 4.99 8.33 1.90
C TYR A 81 4.80 8.07 3.40
N LEU A 82 4.20 6.95 3.78
CA LEU A 82 4.00 6.57 5.19
C LEU A 82 5.35 6.41 5.91
N ARG A 83 6.32 5.76 5.28
CA ARG A 83 7.67 5.61 5.85
C ARG A 83 8.38 6.96 5.99
N ASP A 84 8.26 7.84 5.00
CA ASP A 84 8.81 9.20 5.07
C ASP A 84 8.14 10.03 6.17
N ALA A 85 6.86 9.77 6.45
CA ALA A 85 6.12 10.37 7.56
C ALA A 85 6.41 9.73 8.94
N GLY A 86 7.32 8.75 9.01
CA GLY A 86 7.71 8.07 10.25
C GLY A 86 6.76 6.96 10.70
N VAL A 87 5.87 6.48 9.83
CA VAL A 87 5.01 5.32 10.10
C VAL A 87 5.76 4.05 9.70
N GLU A 88 6.08 3.20 10.69
CA GLU A 88 6.79 1.93 10.48
C GLU A 88 5.86 0.85 9.95
N VAL A 89 5.55 0.90 8.65
CA VAL A 89 4.69 -0.10 8.02
C VAL A 89 5.41 -1.46 7.90
N PRO A 90 4.81 -2.57 8.33
CA PRO A 90 5.53 -3.83 8.55
C PRO A 90 5.81 -4.68 7.29
N PHE A 91 6.19 -4.15 6.13
CA PHE A 91 6.53 -4.95 4.93
C PHE A 91 7.50 -4.22 4.00
#